data_AF-A0A6L4WS70-F1
#
_entry.id   AF-A0A6L4WS70-F1
#
_cell.length_a   1.000
_cell.length_b   1.000
_cell.length_c   1.000
_cell.angle_alpha   90.00
_cell.angle_beta   90.00
_cell.angle_gamma   90.00
#
_symmetry.space_group_name_H-M   'P 1'
#
loop_
_entity.id
_entity.type
_entity.pdbx_description
1 polymer ?
#
loop_
_entity_poly.entity_id
_entity_poly.type
_entity_poly.pdbx_seq_one_letter_code
_entity_poly.pdbx_strand_id
1 'polypeptide(L)' 'MKNKLLQILFISFIVVTMQGCIVGTVVSAPFKVAGAVVNTVTPDIVGDTISGTGDVIDAVIPF' A
#
# COMPACT_ATOMS: atom_id res chain seq x y z
N MET A 1 -29.53 -7.16 -21.11
CA MET A 1 -29.05 -5.90 -20.48
C MET A 1 -28.49 -6.10 -19.07
N LYS A 2 -29.15 -6.86 -18.17
CA LYS A 2 -28.64 -7.15 -16.80
C LYS A 2 -27.20 -7.67 -16.75
N ASN A 3 -26.82 -8.65 -17.60
CA ASN A 3 -25.47 -9.22 -17.57
C ASN A 3 -24.37 -8.23 -18.02
N LYS A 4 -24.68 -7.32 -18.94
CA LYS A 4 -23.72 -6.30 -19.40
C LYS A 4 -23.49 -5.24 -18.33
N LEU A 5 -24.55 -4.85 -17.61
CA LEU A 5 -24.45 -3.92 -16.48
C LEU A 5 -23.62 -4.51 -15.33
N LEU A 6 -23.86 -5.78 -14.99
CA LEU A 6 -23.09 -6.51 -13.98
C LEU A 6 -21.60 -6.59 -14.34
N GLN A 7 -21.31 -6.87 -15.62
CA GLN A 7 -19.95 -6.96 -16.13
C GLN A 7 -19.21 -5.60 -16.07
N ILE A 8 -19.89 -4.50 -16.39
CA ILE A 8 -19.33 -3.15 -16.29
C ILE A 8 -19.03 -2.79 -14.82
N LEU A 9 -19.93 -3.12 -13.90
CA LEU A 9 -19.75 -2.84 -12.47
C LEU A 9 -18.57 -3.63 -11.90
N PHE A 10 -18.43 -4.90 -12.28
CA PHE A 10 -17.30 -5.74 -11.88
C PHE A 10 -15.95 -5.22 -12.40
N ILE A 11 -15.90 -4.82 -13.68
CA ILE A 11 -14.68 -4.26 -14.28
C ILE A 11 -14.32 -2.93 -13.62
N SER A 12 -15.31 -2.07 -13.37
CA SER A 12 -15.08 -0.80 -12.67
C SER A 12 -14.56 -1.00 -11.25
N PHE A 13 -15.09 -1.98 -10.52
CA PHE A 13 -14.64 -2.31 -9.17
C PHE A 13 -13.17 -2.77 -9.18
N ILE A 14 -12.82 -3.67 -10.10
CA ILE A 14 -11.44 -4.16 -10.26
C ILE A 14 -10.47 -3.02 -10.58
N VAL A 15 -10.82 -2.14 -11.52
CA VAL A 15 -9.96 -1.01 -11.92
C VAL A 15 -9.76 -0.02 -10.77
N VAL A 16 -10.81 0.26 -9.97
CA VAL A 16 -10.68 1.11 -8.78
C VAL A 16 -9.81 0.45 -7.72
N THR A 17 -9.95 -0.87 -7.49
CA THR A 17 -9.10 -1.59 -6.53
C THR A 17 -7.63 -1.73 -6.96
N MET A 18 -7.36 -1.81 -8.27
CA MET A 18 -6.01 -1.96 -8.81
C MET A 18 -5.25 -0.62 -8.88
N GLN A 19 -5.96 0.51 -9.06
CA GLN A 19 -5.34 1.83 -8.90
C GLN A 19 -4.85 2.03 -7.46
N GLY A 20 -5.58 1.49 -6.49
CA GLY A 20 -5.24 1.61 -5.07
C GLY A 20 -3.99 0.92 -4.59
N CYS A 21 -3.66 -0.23 -5.18
CA CYS A 21 -2.42 -0.92 -4.87
C CYS A 21 -1.18 -0.09 -5.23
N ILE A 22 -1.27 0.82 -6.22
CA ILE A 22 -0.12 1.59 -6.69
C ILE A 22 0.22 2.69 -5.68
N VAL A 23 -0.77 3.43 -5.19
CA VAL A 23 -0.51 4.57 -4.30
C VAL A 23 -0.16 4.09 -2.89
N GLY A 24 -0.79 3.04 -2.37
CA GLY A 24 -0.38 2.42 -1.10
C GLY A 24 1.10 2.03 -1.09
N THR A 25 1.57 1.44 -2.19
CA THR A 25 2.99 1.07 -2.36
C THR A 25 3.90 2.29 -2.51
N VAL A 26 3.49 3.33 -3.25
CA VAL A 26 4.29 4.56 -3.41
C VAL A 26 4.43 5.31 -2.10
N VAL A 27 3.35 5.38 -1.29
CA VAL A 27 3.36 6.10 -0.01
C VAL A 27 4.06 5.29 1.08
N SER A 28 4.05 3.95 1.03
CA SER A 28 4.76 3.09 1.98
C SER A 28 6.27 3.00 1.72
N ALA A 29 6.71 3.12 0.45
CA ALA A 29 8.11 3.04 0.05
C ALA A 29 9.07 3.92 0.91
N PRO A 30 8.82 5.23 1.14
CA PRO A 30 9.72 6.05 1.95
C PRO A 30 9.84 5.58 3.39
N PHE A 31 8.77 5.02 3.98
CA PHE A 31 8.81 4.48 5.35
C PHE A 31 9.66 3.20 5.41
N LYS A 32 9.52 2.30 4.45
CA LYS A 32 10.33 1.09 4.37
C LYS A 32 11.81 1.42 4.14
N VAL A 33 12.11 2.39 3.27
CA VAL A 33 13.49 2.86 3.03
C VAL A 33 14.06 3.55 4.27
N ALA A 34 13.30 4.46 4.89
CA ALA A 34 13.74 5.16 6.09
C ALA A 34 13.98 4.19 7.25
N GLY A 35 13.09 3.21 7.47
CA GLY A 35 13.28 2.19 8.50
C GLY A 35 14.54 1.36 8.27
N ALA A 36 14.77 0.90 7.04
CA ALA A 36 15.99 0.18 6.68
C ALA A 36 17.27 1.01 6.90
N VAL A 37 17.24 2.31 6.58
CA VAL A 37 18.36 3.22 6.82
C VAL A 37 18.58 3.45 8.31
N VAL A 38 17.51 3.62 9.09
CA VAL A 38 17.57 3.88 10.54
C VAL A 38 18.17 2.69 11.29
N ASN A 39 17.91 1.45 10.86
CA ASN A 39 18.56 0.25 11.43
C ASN A 39 20.09 0.22 11.23
N THR A 40 20.66 1.02 10.31
CA THR A 40 22.12 1.09 10.14
C THR A 40 22.81 1.89 11.25
N VAL A 41 22.06 2.73 11.97
CA VAL A 41 22.60 3.68 12.96
C VAL A 41 21.92 3.62 14.33
N THR A 42 20.81 2.89 14.44
CA THR A 42 20.04 2.71 15.68
C THR A 42 19.64 1.25 15.86
N PRO A 43 19.22 0.81 17.07
CA PRO A 43 18.76 -0.55 17.29
C PRO A 43 17.58 -0.93 16.37
N ASP A 44 17.57 -2.18 15.91
CA ASP A 44 16.64 -2.71 14.90
C ASP A 44 15.16 -2.40 15.19
N ILE A 45 14.77 -2.40 16.48
CA ILE A 45 13.39 -2.11 16.91
C ILE A 45 12.87 -0.75 16.38
N VAL A 46 13.75 0.24 16.21
CA VAL A 46 13.36 1.59 15.78
C VAL A 46 13.05 1.61 14.29
N GLY A 47 13.95 1.10 13.44
CA GLY A 47 13.70 1.08 12.00
C GLY A 47 12.67 0.03 11.60
N ASP A 48 12.50 -1.04 12.37
CA ASP A 48 11.41 -2.01 12.17
C ASP A 48 10.05 -1.38 12.48
N THR A 49 9.96 -0.51 13.49
CA THR A 49 8.73 0.24 13.79
C THR A 49 8.37 1.21 12.64
N ILE A 50 9.39 1.86 12.06
CA ILE A 50 9.21 2.77 10.92
C ILE A 50 8.80 1.97 9.67
N SER A 51 9.44 0.84 9.40
CA SER A 51 9.09 -0.05 8.29
C SER A 51 7.68 -0.61 8.43
N GLY A 52 7.31 -1.02 9.65
CA GLY A 52 5.97 -1.50 9.98
C GLY A 52 4.89 -0.43 9.81
N THR A 53 5.22 0.85 10.00
CA THR A 53 4.32 1.96 9.62
C THR A 53 4.08 1.97 8.11
N GLY A 54 5.12 1.73 7.30
CA GLY A 54 4.99 1.54 5.86
C GLY A 54 4.07 0.38 5.50
N ASP A 55 4.18 -0.76 6.19
CA ASP A 55 3.32 -1.92 5.94
C ASP A 55 1.84 -1.65 6.29
N VAL A 56 1.58 -0.92 7.37
CA VAL A 56 0.21 -0.49 7.72
C VAL A 56 -0.34 0.47 6.67
N ILE A 57 0.47 1.41 6.19
CA ILE A 57 0.07 2.34 5.12
C ILE A 57 -0.30 1.58 3.83
N ASP A 58 0.53 0.61 3.44
CA ASP A 58 0.29 -0.22 2.26
C ASP A 58 -0.98 -1.08 2.40
N ALA A 59 -1.29 -1.55 3.62
CA ALA A 59 -2.46 -2.35 3.90
C ALA A 59 -3.77 -1.53 4.06
N VAL A 60 -3.68 -0.29 4.53
CA VAL A 60 -4.84 0.55 4.88
C VAL A 60 -5.22 1.51 3.77
N ILE A 61 -4.27 2.00 2.95
CA ILE A 61 -4.56 2.93 1.87
C ILE A 61 -5.13 2.14 0.67
N PRO A 62 -6.43 2.30 0.34
CA PRO A 62 -7.08 1.54 -0.73
C PRO A 62 -7.04 2.24 -2.09
N PHE A 63 -6.33 3.37 -2.22
CA PHE A 63 -6.31 4.23 -3.42
C PHE A 63 -4.95 4.83 -3.67
#